data_AF-A0A256YWI3-F1
#
_entry.id   AF-A0A256YWI3-F1
#
_cell.length_a   1.000
_cell.length_b   1.000
_cell.length_c   1.000
_cell.angle_alpha   90.00
_cell.angle_beta   90.00
_cell.angle_gamma   90.00
#
_symmetry.space_group_name_H-M   'P 1'
#
loop_
_entity.id
_entity.type
_entity.pdbx_description
1 polymer ?
#
loop_
_entity_poly.entity_id
_entity_poly.type
_entity_poly.pdbx_seq_one_letter_code
_entity_poly.pdbx_strand_id
1 'polypeptide(L)' 'MPKARTLWQRLYEDIGLSEYEARAYISLLENGPSTARRLSMISGIPRTKIYGTLKKLIERDLVIEIPGNPKMFL' A
#
# COMPACT_ATOMS: atom_id res chain seq x y z
N MET A 1 -21.62 11.75 -10.65
CA MET A 1 -20.75 10.73 -10.03
C MET A 1 -19.31 11.20 -10.06
N PRO A 2 -18.79 11.92 -9.05
CA PRO A 2 -17.44 12.48 -9.13
C PRO A 2 -16.36 11.45 -8.71
N LYS A 3 -15.62 10.98 -9.72
CA LYS A 3 -14.16 10.78 -9.80
C LYS A 3 -13.43 10.12 -8.59
N ALA A 4 -13.34 8.79 -8.63
CA ALA A 4 -12.30 8.01 -7.93
C ALA A 4 -10.85 8.34 -8.39
N ARG A 5 -10.68 9.13 -9.47
CA ARG A 5 -9.37 9.50 -10.05
C ARG A 5 -8.51 10.45 -9.20
N THR A 6 -9.00 11.00 -8.08
CA THR A 6 -8.35 12.11 -7.36
C THR A 6 -7.74 11.78 -5.98
N LEU A 7 -7.90 10.56 -5.47
CA LEU A 7 -7.41 10.18 -4.12
C LEU A 7 -5.88 10.09 -4.04
N TRP A 8 -5.26 9.63 -5.13
CA TRP A 8 -3.82 9.43 -5.27
C TRP A 8 -3.02 10.73 -5.17
N GLN A 9 -3.50 11.79 -5.83
CA GLN A 9 -2.84 13.10 -5.82
C GLN A 9 -2.90 13.76 -4.44
N ARG A 10 -4.02 13.62 -3.72
CA ARG A 10 -4.15 14.17 -2.36
C ARG A 10 -3.27 13.45 -1.34
N LEU A 11 -3.15 12.12 -1.40
CA LEU A 11 -2.23 11.39 -0.52
C LEU A 11 -0.75 11.75 -0.77
N TYR A 12 -0.40 12.03 -2.03
CA TYR A 12 0.95 12.47 -2.41
C TYR A 12 1.24 13.89 -1.88
N GLU A 13 0.32 14.83 -2.07
CA GLU A 13 0.50 16.24 -1.68
C GLU A 13 0.32 16.47 -0.17
N ASP A 14 -0.61 15.79 0.50
CA ASP A 14 -0.93 16.04 1.92
C ASP A 14 -0.14 15.15 2.90
N ILE A 15 0.32 13.96 2.48
CA ILE A 15 0.96 12.96 3.38
C ILE A 15 2.43 12.70 3.01
N GLY A 16 2.92 13.23 1.88
CA GLY A 16 4.30 13.05 1.44
C GLY A 16 4.68 11.59 1.21
N LEU A 17 3.71 10.78 0.75
CA LEU A 17 3.93 9.40 0.32
C LEU A 17 4.44 9.40 -1.12
N SER A 18 5.38 8.52 -1.44
CA SER A 18 5.76 8.21 -2.82
C SER A 18 4.63 7.50 -3.57
N GLU A 19 4.68 7.50 -4.90
CA GLU A 19 3.68 6.84 -5.74
C GLU A 19 3.46 5.37 -5.35
N TYR A 20 4.54 4.65 -5.01
CA TYR A 20 4.44 3.25 -4.59
C TYR A 20 3.80 3.10 -3.21
N GLU A 21 4.10 3.99 -2.27
CA GLU A 21 3.51 3.96 -0.93
C GLU A 21 2.01 4.23 -0.98
N ALA A 22 1.60 5.25 -1.73
CA ALA A 22 0.18 5.45 -2.01
C ALA A 22 -0.42 4.17 -2.63
N ARG A 23 0.29 3.52 -3.57
CA ARG A 23 -0.24 2.38 -4.36
C ARG A 23 -0.47 1.15 -3.54
N ALA A 24 0.49 0.84 -2.67
CA ALA A 24 0.33 -0.22 -1.70
C ALA A 24 -0.80 0.11 -0.71
N TYR A 25 -0.84 1.34 -0.19
CA TYR A 25 -1.82 1.75 0.83
C TYR A 25 -3.27 1.69 0.33
N ILE A 26 -3.58 2.29 -0.82
CA ILE A 26 -4.94 2.21 -1.37
C ILE A 26 -5.29 0.77 -1.79
N SER A 27 -4.33 0.00 -2.32
CA SER A 27 -4.60 -1.41 -2.64
C SER A 27 -5.02 -2.21 -1.41
N LEU A 28 -4.41 -1.93 -0.24
CA LEU A 28 -4.81 -2.50 1.04
C LEU A 28 -6.20 -2.04 1.47
N LEU A 29 -6.49 -0.74 1.36
CA LEU A 29 -7.82 -0.20 1.68
C LEU A 29 -8.93 -0.80 0.81
N GLU A 30 -8.68 -1.02 -0.48
CA GLU A 30 -9.68 -1.55 -1.42
C GLU A 30 -9.84 -3.07 -1.32
N ASN A 31 -8.77 -3.83 -1.04
CA ASN A 31 -8.78 -5.30 -1.09
C ASN A 31 -8.75 -5.96 0.31
N GLY A 32 -8.56 -5.16 1.37
CA GLY A 32 -8.37 -5.64 2.72
C GLY A 32 -7.00 -6.32 2.94
N PRO A 33 -6.85 -7.04 4.08
CA PRO A 33 -5.59 -7.68 4.45
C PRO A 33 -5.02 -8.54 3.33
N SER A 34 -3.79 -8.24 2.92
CA SER A 34 -3.17 -8.88 1.76
C SER A 34 -1.72 -9.24 2.01
N THR A 35 -1.26 -10.34 1.40
CA THR A 35 0.16 -10.70 1.41
C THR A 35 0.96 -9.77 0.49
N ALA A 36 2.23 -9.53 0.77
CA ALA A 36 3.12 -8.72 -0.09
C ALA A 36 3.13 -9.22 -1.56
N ARG A 37 2.99 -10.54 -1.76
CA ARG A 37 2.88 -11.16 -3.09
C ARG A 37 1.62 -10.70 -3.82
N ARG A 38 0.46 -10.78 -3.15
CA ARG A 38 -0.82 -10.35 -3.74
C ARG A 38 -0.83 -8.85 -3.97
N LEU A 39 -0.34 -8.09 -3.00
CA LEU A 39 -0.16 -6.64 -3.05
C LEU A 39 0.66 -6.21 -4.26
N SER A 40 1.82 -6.83 -4.50
CA SER A 40 2.65 -6.55 -5.68
C SER A 40 1.89 -6.76 -7.00
N MET A 41 1.05 -7.80 -7.07
CA MET A 41 0.25 -8.11 -8.26
C MET A 41 -0.88 -7.10 -8.49
N ILE A 42 -1.66 -6.78 -7.45
CA ILE A 42 -2.81 -5.87 -7.57
C ILE A 42 -2.39 -4.40 -7.66
N SER A 43 -1.33 -4.01 -6.95
CA SER A 43 -0.82 -2.62 -6.96
C SER A 43 0.08 -2.33 -8.16
N GLY A 44 0.55 -3.36 -8.88
CA GLY A 44 1.50 -3.23 -10.00
C GLY A 44 2.92 -2.83 -9.58
N ILE A 45 3.24 -2.88 -8.28
CA ILE A 45 4.57 -2.56 -7.75
C ILE A 45 5.46 -3.80 -7.87
N PRO A 46 6.70 -3.70 -8.41
CA PRO A 46 7.63 -4.82 -8.45
C PRO A 46 7.87 -5.43 -7.07
N ARG A 47 8.00 -6.76 -6.99
CA ARG A 47 8.29 -7.48 -5.74
C ARG A 47 9.55 -7.01 -5.03
N THR A 48 10.55 -6.51 -5.77
CA THR A 48 11.78 -5.95 -5.22
C THR A 48 11.56 -4.63 -4.48
N LYS A 49 10.45 -3.93 -4.76
CA LYS A 49 10.10 -2.64 -4.16
C LYS A 49 9.00 -2.76 -3.12
N ILE A 50 8.06 -3.71 -3.26
CA ILE A 50 6.88 -3.84 -2.39
C ILE A 50 7.26 -3.98 -0.90
N TYR A 51 8.29 -4.77 -0.56
CA TYR A 51 8.69 -4.95 0.83
C TYR A 51 9.27 -3.67 1.43
N GLY A 52 10.07 -2.92 0.65
CA GLY A 52 10.59 -1.62 1.10
C GLY A 52 9.47 -0.59 1.25
N THR A 53 8.51 -0.57 0.33
CA THR A 53 7.32 0.27 0.40
C THR A 53 6.47 -0.04 1.63
N LEU A 54 6.16 -1.32 1.88
CA LEU A 54 5.40 -1.76 3.05
C LEU A 54 6.15 -1.42 4.34
N LYS A 55 7.47 -1.61 4.37
CA LYS A 55 8.28 -1.23 5.54
C LYS A 55 8.16 0.26 5.86
N LYS A 56 8.24 1.13 4.85
CA LYS A 56 8.08 2.58 5.05
C LYS A 56 6.67 2.96 5.50
N LEU A 57 5.64 2.27 4.99
CA LEU A 57 4.27 2.47 5.45
C LEU A 57 4.08 2.03 6.90
N ILE A 58 4.71 0.93 7.32
CA ILE A 58 4.73 0.48 8.72
C ILE A 58 5.49 1.47 9.60
N GLU A 59 6.65 1.97 9.16
CA GLU A 59 7.42 3.00 9.87
C GLU A 59 6.64 4.33 10.03
N ARG A 60 5.62 4.55 9.21
CA ARG A 60 4.71 5.69 9.29
C ARG A 60 3.39 5.40 10.03
N ASP A 61 3.25 4.20 10.62
CA ASP A 61 2.00 3.72 11.26
C ASP A 61 0.77 3.75 10.32
N LEU A 62 0.99 3.69 9.01
CA LEU A 62 -0.08 3.64 8.00
C LEU A 62 -0.51 2.22 7.66
N VAL A 63 0.38 1.24 7.84
CA VAL A 63 0.11 -0.18 7.59
C VAL A 63 0.63 -0.98 8.76
N ILE A 64 -0.07 -2.02 9.15
CA ILE A 64 0.34 -2.98 10.16
C ILE A 64 0.71 -4.31 9.52
N GLU A 65 1.78 -4.93 10.00
CA GLU A 65 2.10 -6.32 9.66
C GLU A 65 1.34 -7.24 10.60
N ILE A 66 0.52 -8.12 10.04
CA ILE A 66 -0.19 -9.16 10.78
C ILE A 66 0.70 -10.42 10.77
N PRO A 67 1.20 -10.86 11.93
CA PRO A 67 2.03 -12.05 12.01
C PRO A 67 1.21 -13.28 11.61
N GLY A 68 1.74 -14.05 10.66
CA GLY A 68 1.09 -15.24 10.11
C GLY A 68 1.97 -15.93 9.08
N ASN A 69 1.58 -17.14 8.67
CA ASN A 69 2.24 -17.91 7.61
C ASN A 69 1.23 -18.16 6.48
N PRO A 70 1.24 -17.37 5.38
CA PRO A 70 2.14 -16.26 5.06
C PRO A 70 1.79 -14.94 5.78
N LYS A 71 2.80 -14.06 5.93
CA LYS A 71 2.66 -12.71 6.49
C LYS A 71 1.66 -11.88 5.69
N MET A 72 0.77 -11.18 6.39
CA MET A 72 -0.22 -10.28 5.81
C MET A 72 0.00 -8.84 6.27
N PHE A 73 -0.51 -7.90 5.49
CA PHE A 73 -0.43 -6.47 5.75
C PHE A 73 -1.86 -5.91 5.73
N LEU A 74 -2.15 -4.97 6.62
CA LEU A 74 -3.44 -4.25 6.71
C LEU A 74 -3.19 -2.76 6.85
#